data_AF-A0A0M9ACT5-F1
#
_entry.id   AF-A0A0M9ACT5-F1
#
_cell.length_a   1.000
_cell.length_b   1.000
_cell.length_c   1.000
_cell.angle_alpha   90.00
_cell.angle_beta   90.00
_cell.angle_gamma   90.00
#
_symmetry.space_group_name_H-M   'P 1'
#
loop_
_entity.id
_entity.type
_entity.pdbx_description
1 polymer ?
#
loop_
_entity_poly.entity_id
_entity_poly.type
_entity_poly.pdbx_seq_one_letter_code
_entity_poly.pdbx_strand_id
1 'polypeptide(L)'
;MDKKEFRALMKHCFLMGKNTVEAKRRLDKRRGDSAPGKSTLIDWYAEFKRGRTNTDDAADTIRHENSSMPRLLTPDQKQRRVDDSERCLELFKRDRKDFLRRYSLLHT
;
A
#
# COMPACT_ATOMS: atom_id res chain seq x y z
N MET A 1 -5.95 -19.23 -17.92
CA MET A 1 -5.23 -19.06 -16.66
C MET A 1 -5.89 -17.92 -15.94
N ASP A 2 -6.25 -18.13 -14.70
CA ASP A 2 -6.80 -17.07 -13.86
C ASP A 2 -5.69 -16.12 -13.42
N LYS A 3 -6.06 -14.89 -13.04
CA LYS A 3 -5.12 -13.89 -12.51
C LYS A 3 -4.32 -14.45 -11.31
N LYS A 4 -4.96 -15.30 -10.50
CA LYS A 4 -4.34 -16.00 -9.37
C LYS A 4 -3.23 -16.96 -9.79
N GLU A 5 -3.40 -17.68 -10.90
CA GLU A 5 -2.37 -18.58 -11.41
C GLU A 5 -1.16 -17.81 -11.96
N PHE A 6 -1.38 -16.68 -12.63
CA PHE A 6 -0.29 -15.82 -13.08
C PHE A 6 0.54 -15.29 -11.89
N ARG A 7 -0.13 -14.91 -10.80
CA ARG A 7 0.55 -14.47 -9.57
C ARG A 7 1.33 -15.60 -8.91
N ALA A 8 0.80 -16.81 -8.87
CA ALA A 8 1.54 -17.98 -8.38
C ALA A 8 2.82 -18.22 -9.19
N LEU A 9 2.74 -18.11 -10.52
CA LEU A 9 3.92 -18.21 -11.40
C LEU A 9 4.92 -17.07 -11.20
N MET A 10 4.44 -15.83 -11.06
CA MET A 10 5.30 -14.67 -10.79
C MET A 10 6.01 -14.82 -9.43
N LYS A 11 5.28 -15.23 -8.39
CA LYS A 11 5.83 -15.51 -7.06
C LYS A 11 6.86 -16.63 -7.09
N HIS A 12 6.59 -17.72 -7.81
CA HIS A 12 7.55 -18.78 -8.02
C HIS A 12 8.80 -18.29 -8.75
N CYS A 13 8.67 -17.45 -9.78
CA CYS A 13 9.83 -16.86 -10.45
C CYS A 13 10.67 -15.97 -9.53
N PHE A 14 10.02 -15.16 -8.70
CA PHE A 14 10.67 -14.32 -7.69
C PHE A 14 11.45 -15.16 -6.66
N LEU A 15 10.84 -16.21 -6.11
CA LEU A 15 11.49 -17.12 -5.16
C LEU A 15 12.68 -17.88 -5.77
N MET A 16 12.64 -18.13 -7.09
CA MET A 16 13.74 -18.72 -7.84
C MET A 16 14.85 -17.71 -8.22
N GLY A 17 14.78 -16.47 -7.72
CA GLY A 17 15.77 -15.42 -7.99
C GLY A 17 15.72 -14.84 -9.41
N LYS A 18 14.66 -15.11 -10.18
CA LYS A 18 14.56 -14.68 -11.58
C LYS A 18 14.10 -13.24 -11.67
N ASN A 19 14.70 -12.48 -12.58
CA ASN A 19 14.31 -11.10 -12.81
C ASN A 19 12.98 -11.01 -13.59
N THR A 20 12.42 -9.80 -13.69
CA THR A 20 11.13 -9.56 -14.36
C THR A 20 11.14 -9.90 -15.84
N VAL A 21 12.29 -9.76 -16.52
CA VAL A 21 12.43 -10.08 -17.96
C VAL A 21 12.34 -11.59 -18.18
N GLU A 22 13.03 -12.39 -17.36
CA GLU A 22 12.98 -13.85 -17.41
C GLU A 22 11.60 -14.40 -17.06
N ALA A 23 10.95 -13.80 -16.05
CA ALA A 23 9.59 -14.15 -15.69
C ALA A 23 8.60 -13.82 -16.82
N LYS A 24 8.71 -12.63 -17.43
CA LYS A 24 7.89 -12.25 -18.59
C LYS A 24 8.08 -13.22 -19.76
N ARG A 25 9.33 -13.57 -20.10
CA ARG A 25 9.62 -14.53 -21.17
C ARG A 25 9.01 -15.91 -20.90
N ARG A 26 9.02 -16.36 -19.65
CA ARG A 26 8.38 -17.64 -19.25
C ARG A 26 6.86 -17.60 -19.37
N LEU A 27 6.24 -16.48 -18.99
CA LEU A 27 4.81 -16.27 -19.13
C LEU A 27 4.40 -16.17 -20.61
N ASP A 28 5.16 -15.44 -21.41
CA ASP A 28 4.94 -15.26 -22.85
C ASP A 28 5.08 -16.57 -23.61
N LYS A 29 6.12 -17.37 -23.30
CA LYS A 29 6.27 -18.71 -23.90
C LYS A 29 5.08 -19.62 -23.61
N ARG A 30 4.42 -19.45 -22.46
CA ARG A 30 3.32 -20.31 -22.03
C ARG A 30 1.97 -19.91 -22.62
N ARG A 31 1.76 -18.61 -22.88
CA ARG A 31 0.41 -18.06 -23.16
C ARG A 31 0.35 -16.95 -24.23
N GLY A 32 1.49 -16.48 -24.75
CA GLY A 32 1.53 -15.44 -25.77
C GLY A 32 0.82 -14.17 -25.33
N ASP A 33 -0.26 -13.82 -26.03
CA ASP A 33 -1.02 -12.57 -25.85
C ASP A 33 -1.79 -12.50 -24.51
N SER A 34 -2.17 -13.66 -23.94
CA SER A 34 -2.87 -13.70 -22.64
C SER A 34 -1.96 -13.51 -21.43
N ALA A 35 -0.66 -13.25 -21.63
CA ALA A 35 0.29 -13.03 -20.55
C ALA A 35 0.15 -11.62 -19.95
N PRO A 36 0.33 -11.46 -18.63
CA PRO A 36 0.29 -10.14 -18.01
C PRO A 36 1.37 -9.22 -18.59
N GLY A 37 1.02 -7.95 -18.75
CA GLY A 37 1.91 -6.93 -19.26
C GLY A 37 3.15 -6.73 -18.38
N LYS A 38 4.18 -6.09 -18.94
CA LYS A 38 5.43 -5.81 -18.21
C LYS A 38 5.21 -4.97 -16.95
N SER A 39 4.29 -3.99 -17.00
CA SER A 39 3.93 -3.14 -15.85
C SER A 39 3.36 -3.95 -14.70
N THR A 40 2.36 -4.80 -14.96
CA THR A 40 1.76 -5.71 -13.98
C THR A 40 2.83 -6.57 -13.30
N LEU A 41 3.80 -7.05 -14.08
CA LEU A 41 4.85 -7.91 -13.57
C LEU A 41 5.83 -7.15 -12.64
N ILE A 42 6.14 -5.90 -12.96
CA ILE A 42 6.96 -5.00 -12.12
C ILE A 42 6.25 -4.70 -10.81
N ASP A 43 4.96 -4.35 -10.86
CA ASP A 43 4.16 -4.05 -9.67
C ASP A 43 4.13 -5.24 -8.72
N TRP A 44 3.85 -6.45 -9.22
CA TRP A 44 3.86 -7.66 -8.40
C TRP A 44 5.23 -7.96 -7.80
N TYR A 45 6.31 -7.76 -8.56
CA TYR A 45 7.67 -7.93 -8.04
C TYR A 45 8.01 -6.93 -6.93
N ALA A 46 7.55 -5.68 -7.04
CA ALA A 46 7.69 -4.69 -5.97
C ALA A 46 6.94 -5.11 -4.71
N GLU A 47 5.72 -5.64 -4.86
CA GLU A 47 4.92 -6.14 -3.75
C GLU A 47 5.54 -7.38 -3.08
N PHE A 48 6.15 -8.29 -3.85
CA PHE A 48 6.91 -9.41 -3.30
C PHE A 48 8.14 -8.96 -2.51
N LYS A 49 8.87 -7.95 -2.99
CA LYS A 49 9.99 -7.34 -2.24
C LYS A 49 9.52 -6.67 -0.94
N ARG A 50 8.28 -6.16 -0.91
CA ARG A 50 7.65 -5.57 0.29
C ARG A 50 7.12 -6.62 1.27
N GLY A 51 7.29 -7.91 0.99
CA GLY A 51 6.88 -9.01 1.88
C GLY A 51 5.41 -9.41 1.76
N ARG A 52 4.65 -8.86 0.80
CA ARG A 52 3.28 -9.36 0.54
C ARG A 52 3.36 -10.69 -0.20
N THR A 53 2.74 -11.72 0.38
CA THR A 53 2.71 -13.09 -0.17
C THR A 53 1.32 -13.55 -0.59
N ASN A 54 0.28 -12.73 -0.37
CA ASN A 54 -1.09 -13.03 -0.75
C ASN A 54 -1.29 -12.88 -2.27
N THR A 55 -2.03 -13.82 -2.85
CA THR A 55 -2.27 -13.98 -4.29
C THR A 55 -3.62 -13.38 -4.71
N ASP A 56 -4.38 -12.85 -3.76
CA ASP A 56 -5.70 -12.27 -3.98
C ASP A 56 -5.62 -10.84 -4.55
N ASP A 57 -6.63 -10.44 -5.33
CA ASP A 57 -6.78 -9.04 -5.72
C ASP A 57 -7.10 -8.27 -4.45
N ALA A 58 -6.36 -7.21 -4.13
CA ALA A 58 -6.90 -6.24 -3.19
C ALA A 58 -8.23 -5.76 -3.78
N ALA A 59 -9.34 -6.05 -3.11
CA ALA A 59 -10.65 -5.55 -3.53
C ALA A 59 -10.50 -4.05 -3.82
N ASP A 60 -10.86 -3.63 -5.03
CA ASP A 60 -10.70 -2.26 -5.54
C ASP A 60 -11.70 -1.29 -4.87
N THR A 61 -11.98 -1.49 -3.60
CA THR A 61 -12.64 -0.52 -2.75
C THR A 61 -11.60 0.51 -2.32
N ILE A 62 -11.57 1.60 -3.08
CA ILE A 62 -10.93 2.88 -2.74
C ILE A 62 -9.41 2.92 -3.06
N ARG A 63 -9.09 3.08 -4.35
CA ARG A 63 -7.88 3.83 -4.74
C ARG A 63 -8.19 5.33 -4.83
N HIS A 64 -8.37 5.97 -3.68
CA HIS A 64 -7.70 7.25 -3.47
C HIS A 64 -7.43 7.46 -1.99
N GLU A 65 -6.15 7.75 -1.74
CA GLU A 65 -5.56 8.10 -0.47
C GLU A 65 -5.23 6.94 0.49
N ASN A 66 -3.95 6.82 0.84
CA ASN A 66 -3.37 5.93 1.87
C ASN A 66 -2.81 4.56 1.44
N SER A 67 -1.96 4.53 0.41
CA SER A 67 -0.87 3.53 0.46
C SER A 67 0.39 3.95 -0.31
N SER A 68 1.38 4.39 0.46
CA SER A 68 2.81 4.27 0.13
C SER A 68 3.40 5.16 -0.97
N MET A 69 3.18 6.46 -0.83
CA MET A 69 4.29 7.44 -0.87
C MET A 69 4.15 8.29 0.39
N PRO A 70 5.19 8.48 1.24
CA PRO A 70 5.14 9.60 2.16
C PRO A 70 5.14 10.84 1.27
N ARG A 71 3.95 11.41 1.01
CA ARG A 71 3.86 12.77 0.49
C ARG A 71 4.66 13.59 1.46
N LEU A 72 5.80 14.12 1.02
CA LEU A 72 6.58 15.04 1.81
C LEU A 72 5.62 16.18 2.10
N LEU A 73 5.07 16.21 3.32
CA LEU A 73 4.14 17.25 3.73
C LEU A 73 4.86 18.57 3.47
N THR A 74 4.18 19.50 2.81
CA THR A 74 4.72 20.84 2.66
C THR A 74 5.03 21.40 4.06
N PRO A 75 5.98 22.32 4.21
CA PRO A 75 6.29 22.92 5.52
C PRO A 75 5.02 23.41 6.24
N ASP A 76 4.08 24.01 5.52
CA ASP A 76 2.77 24.45 6.03
C ASP A 76 1.91 23.29 6.59
N GLN A 77 1.86 22.16 5.87
CA GLN A 77 1.10 20.99 6.32
C GLN A 77 1.74 20.31 7.54
N LYS A 78 3.06 20.35 7.66
CA LYS A 78 3.76 19.86 8.87
C LYS A 78 3.45 20.78 10.04
N GLN A 79 3.53 22.09 9.82
CA GLN A 79 3.27 23.10 10.84
C GLN A 79 1.84 22.96 11.36
N ARG A 80 0.84 22.88 10.48
CA ARG A 80 -0.56 22.68 10.89
C ARG A 80 -0.78 21.45 11.75
N ARG A 81 -0.08 20.34 11.47
CA ARG A 81 -0.14 19.14 12.33
C ARG A 81 0.49 19.33 13.69
N VAL A 82 1.57 20.11 13.77
CA VAL A 82 2.23 20.45 15.04
C VAL A 82 1.31 21.35 15.85
N ASP A 83 0.77 22.43 15.26
CA ASP A 83 -0.19 23.34 15.89
C ASP A 83 -1.44 22.61 16.42
N ASP A 84 -2.04 21.73 15.61
CA ASP A 84 -3.20 20.94 16.02
C ASP A 84 -2.87 20.02 17.21
N SER A 85 -1.67 19.42 17.20
CA SER A 85 -1.20 18.54 18.27
C SER A 85 -0.90 19.32 19.55
N GLU A 86 -0.28 20.49 19.44
CA GLU A 86 0.01 21.38 20.59
C GLU A 86 -1.29 21.87 21.22
N ARG A 87 -2.26 22.30 20.42
CA ARG A 87 -3.59 22.70 20.92
C ARG A 87 -4.29 21.57 21.67
N CYS A 88 -4.24 20.34 21.13
CA CYS A 88 -4.80 19.18 21.81
C CYS A 88 -4.06 18.88 23.12
N LEU A 89 -2.74 19.00 23.12
CA LEU A 89 -1.91 18.78 24.30
C LEU A 89 -2.18 19.83 25.39
N GLU A 90 -2.35 21.10 25.03
CA GLU A 90 -2.72 22.17 25.95
C GLU A 90 -4.08 21.93 26.58
N LEU A 91 -5.08 21.55 25.78
CA LEU A 91 -6.41 21.20 26.29
C LEU A 91 -6.36 20.00 27.24
N PHE A 92 -5.58 18.98 26.90
CA PHE A 92 -5.37 17.81 27.76
C PHE A 92 -4.68 18.16 29.09
N LYS A 93 -3.67 19.05 29.05
CA LYS A 93 -2.97 19.53 30.26
C LYS A 93 -3.84 20.42 31.13
N ARG A 94 -4.71 21.24 30.53
CA ARG A 94 -5.61 22.16 31.22
C ARG A 94 -6.77 21.44 31.91
N ASP A 95 -7.45 20.56 31.20
CA ASP A 95 -8.53 19.75 31.74
C ASP A 95 -8.61 18.38 31.05
N ARG A 96 -7.94 17.41 31.68
CA ARG A 96 -7.88 16.04 31.19
C ARG A 96 -9.26 15.41 31.03
N LYS A 97 -10.21 15.70 31.93
CA LYS A 97 -11.52 15.02 31.95
C LYS A 97 -12.42 15.57 30.85
N ASP A 98 -12.46 16.89 30.68
CA ASP A 98 -13.21 17.55 29.61
C ASP A 98 -12.65 17.19 28.22
N PHE A 99 -11.31 17.15 28.07
CA PHE A 99 -10.67 16.71 26.83
C PHE A 99 -11.13 15.30 26.42
N LEU A 100 -11.06 14.33 27.33
CA LEU A 100 -11.46 12.94 27.05
C LEU A 100 -12.94 12.83 26.71
N ARG A 101 -13.81 13.59 27.39
CA ARG A 101 -15.25 13.60 27.13
C ARG A 101 -15.57 14.14 25.72
N ARG A 102 -14.93 15.25 25.32
CA ARG A 102 -15.11 15.81 23.98
C ARG A 102 -14.52 14.92 22.89
N TYR A 103 -13.37 14.31 23.17
CA TYR A 103 -12.72 13.37 22.25
C TYR A 103 -13.60 12.15 21.98
N SER A 104 -14.24 11.58 23.00
CA SER A 104 -15.17 10.46 22.81
C SER A 104 -16.41 10.84 21.99
N LEU A 105 -16.93 12.07 22.15
CA LEU A 105 -18.12 12.53 21.44
C LEU A 105 -17.86 12.89 19.97
N LEU A 106 -16.61 13.20 19.60
CA LEU A 106 -16.23 13.52 18.22
C LEU A 106 -16.05 12.25 17.34
N HIS A 107 -15.99 11.08 17.98
CA HIS A 107 -15.68 9.79 17.35
C HIS A 107 -16.80 8.74 17.52
N THR A 108 -18.02 9.15 17.86
CA THR A 108 -19.23 8.31 17.88
C THR A 108 -20.23 8.85 16.87
#